data_AF-A0A1F5JCH6-F1
#
_entry.id   AF-A0A1F5JCH6-F1
#
_cell.length_a   1.000
_cell.length_b   1.000
_cell.length_c   1.000
_cell.angle_alpha   90.00
_cell.angle_beta   90.00
_cell.angle_gamma   90.00
#
_symmetry.space_group_name_H-M   'P 1'
#
loop_
_entity.id
_entity.type
_entity.pdbx_description
1 polymer ?
#
loop_
_entity_poly.entity_id
_entity_poly.type
_entity_poly.pdbx_seq_one_letter_code
_entity_poly.pdbx_strand_id
1 'polypeptide(L)'
;MVLKYSPMEEKQHKKAQFNKIYANIPLGLRDEIVVVLENNEPLSWNAAKIEIDNDTDKVDEILDKLDRLGLLKEHTEDQHG
;
A
#
# COMPACT_ATOMS: atom_id res chain seq x y z
N MET A 1 -10.81 20.13 -13.64
CA MET A 1 -11.80 19.19 -13.05
C MET A 1 -10.98 18.09 -12.38
N VAL A 2 -10.87 18.10 -11.05
CA VAL A 2 -10.13 17.05 -10.34
C VAL A 2 -11.12 15.89 -10.18
N LEU A 3 -10.90 14.80 -10.92
CA LEU A 3 -11.68 13.58 -10.74
C LEU A 3 -11.32 13.03 -9.35
N LYS A 4 -12.21 13.25 -8.37
CA LYS A 4 -12.12 12.55 -7.10
C LYS A 4 -12.74 11.17 -7.33
N TYR A 5 -11.93 10.13 -7.15
CA TYR A 5 -12.39 8.73 -7.23
C TYR A 5 -13.51 8.46 -6.23
N SER A 6 -14.40 7.52 -6.55
CA SER A 6 -15.27 6.91 -5.55
C SER A 6 -14.42 6.14 -4.50
N PRO A 7 -14.83 6.05 -3.23
CA PRO A 7 -14.05 5.33 -2.20
C PRO A 7 -13.65 3.90 -2.59
N MET A 8 -14.55 3.19 -3.31
CA MET A 8 -14.27 1.84 -3.80
C MET A 8 -13.19 1.82 -4.90
N GLU A 9 -13.19 2.82 -5.78
CA GLU A 9 -12.18 2.94 -6.84
C GLU A 9 -10.82 3.33 -6.26
N GLU A 10 -10.80 4.19 -5.24
CA GLU A 10 -9.58 4.57 -4.54
C GLU A 10 -8.92 3.37 -3.85
N LYS A 11 -9.70 2.55 -3.13
CA LYS A 11 -9.19 1.32 -2.50
C LYS A 11 -8.55 0.38 -3.54
N GLN A 12 -9.23 0.15 -4.67
CA GLN A 12 -8.69 -0.71 -5.72
C GLN A 12 -7.44 -0.13 -6.37
N HIS A 13 -7.37 1.20 -6.56
CA HIS A 13 -6.16 1.86 -7.03
C HIS A 13 -4.98 1.65 -6.07
N LYS A 14 -5.19 1.86 -4.76
CA LYS A 14 -4.16 1.65 -3.72
C LYS A 14 -3.69 0.19 -3.66
N LYS A 15 -4.60 -0.79 -3.80
CA LYS A 15 -4.23 -2.21 -3.93
C LYS A 15 -3.36 -2.47 -5.16
N ALA A 16 -3.69 -1.88 -6.30
CA ALA A 16 -2.90 -2.02 -7.53
C ALA A 16 -1.48 -1.46 -7.35
N GLN A 17 -1.34 -0.28 -6.73
CA GLN A 17 -0.03 0.32 -6.43
C GLN A 17 0.78 -0.55 -5.46
N PHE A 18 0.16 -1.04 -4.39
CA PHE A 18 0.82 -1.97 -3.47
C PHE A 18 1.35 -3.21 -4.19
N ASN A 19 0.52 -3.85 -5.04
CA ASN A 19 0.91 -5.03 -5.79
C ASN A 19 2.08 -4.76 -6.75
N LYS A 20 2.09 -3.59 -7.39
CA LYS A 20 3.20 -3.15 -8.25
C LYS A 20 4.50 -3.01 -7.46
N ILE A 21 4.45 -2.40 -6.27
CA ILE A 21 5.63 -2.26 -5.40
C ILE A 21 6.10 -3.64 -4.94
N TYR A 22 5.20 -4.45 -4.36
CA TYR A 22 5.48 -5.78 -3.86
C TYR A 22 6.15 -6.70 -4.90
N ALA A 23 5.70 -6.64 -6.16
CA ALA A 23 6.28 -7.41 -7.25
C ALA A 23 7.76 -7.08 -7.52
N ASN A 24 8.19 -5.85 -7.20
CA ASN A 24 9.57 -5.38 -7.37
C ASN A 24 10.44 -5.58 -6.13
N ILE A 25 9.91 -6.08 -5.01
CA ILE A 25 10.68 -6.32 -3.79
C ILE A 25 11.43 -7.66 -3.91
N PRO A 26 12.77 -7.68 -3.73
CA PRO A 26 13.56 -8.90 -3.62
C PRO A 26 13.02 -9.83 -2.53
N LEU A 27 13.04 -11.14 -2.76
CA LEU A 27 12.44 -12.12 -1.84
C LEU A 27 12.91 -11.95 -0.38
N GLY A 28 14.21 -11.73 -0.15
CA GLY A 28 14.75 -11.57 1.20
C GLY A 28 14.32 -10.29 1.93
N LEU A 29 13.79 -9.30 1.22
CA LEU A 29 13.24 -8.06 1.82
C LEU A 29 11.73 -8.16 2.06
N ARG A 30 11.07 -9.23 1.61
CA ARG A 30 9.62 -9.38 1.80
C ARG A 30 9.22 -9.76 3.23
N ASP A 31 10.17 -10.27 4.00
CA ASP A 31 9.98 -10.60 5.42
C ASP A 31 10.23 -9.39 6.35
N GLU A 32 10.76 -8.28 5.83
CA GLU A 32 10.98 -7.06 6.59
C GLU A 32 9.65 -6.34 6.90
N ILE A 33 9.58 -5.72 8.08
CA ILE A 33 8.42 -4.95 8.55
C ILE A 33 8.24 -3.70 7.68
N VAL A 34 7.03 -3.50 7.18
CA VAL A 34 6.67 -2.34 6.35
C VAL A 34 5.71 -1.39 7.07
N VAL A 35 4.84 -1.92 7.93
CA VAL A 35 3.82 -1.12 8.62
C VAL A 35 3.58 -1.66 10.02
N VAL A 36 3.25 -0.76 10.94
CA VAL A 36 2.78 -1.09 12.29
C VAL A 36 1.36 -0.56 12.44
N LEU A 37 0.42 -1.46 12.73
CA LEU A 37 -1.00 -1.12 12.92
C LEU A 37 -1.26 -0.51 14.30
N GLU A 38 -2.46 0.04 14.53
CA GLU A 38 -2.84 0.77 15.75
C GLU A 38 -2.67 -0.04 17.05
N ASN A 39 -2.82 -1.36 16.98
CA ASN A 39 -2.63 -2.29 18.10
C ASN A 39 -1.15 -2.66 18.34
N ASN A 40 -0.19 -1.92 17.79
CA ASN A 40 1.25 -2.24 17.75
C ASN A 40 1.56 -3.57 17.07
N GLU A 41 0.72 -4.03 16.15
CA GLU A 41 0.98 -5.22 15.34
C GLU A 41 1.89 -4.86 14.15
N PRO A 42 3.14 -5.35 14.11
CA PRO A 42 4.02 -5.14 12.98
C PRO A 42 3.69 -6.14 11.87
N LEU A 43 3.55 -5.65 10.64
CA LEU A 43 3.35 -6.48 9.46
C LEU A 43 4.52 -6.34 8.50
N SER A 44 5.02 -7.48 8.03
CA SER A 44 5.96 -7.54 6.90
C SER A 44 5.25 -7.30 5.57
N TRP A 45 6.02 -7.11 4.49
CA TRP A 45 5.46 -7.07 3.14
C TRP A 45 4.66 -8.34 2.80
N ASN A 46 5.16 -9.52 3.17
CA ASN A 46 4.46 -10.79 2.99
C ASN A 46 3.12 -10.82 3.77
N ALA A 47 3.13 -10.42 5.04
CA ALA A 47 1.92 -10.39 5.85
C ALA A 47 0.90 -9.39 5.30
N ALA A 48 1.33 -8.17 4.94
CA ALA A 48 0.47 -7.16 4.32
C ALA A 48 -0.13 -7.65 2.99
N LYS A 49 0.64 -8.37 2.16
CA LYS A 49 0.15 -8.97 0.91
C LYS A 49 -0.97 -9.98 1.17
N ILE A 50 -0.81 -10.84 2.17
CA ILE A 50 -1.82 -11.84 2.55
C ILE A 50 -3.11 -11.15 3.00
N GLU A 51 -3.02 -10.12 3.85
CA GLU A 51 -4.20 -9.35 4.30
C GLU A 51 -4.91 -8.68 3.12
N ILE A 52 -4.16 -8.06 2.20
CA ILE A 52 -4.69 -7.38 1.00
C ILE A 52 -5.38 -8.34 0.02
N ASP A 53 -4.78 -9.50 -0.23
CA ASP A 53 -5.32 -10.52 -1.14
C ASP A 53 -6.60 -11.16 -0.61
N ASN A 54 -6.69 -11.31 0.71
CA ASN A 54 -7.87 -11.88 1.37
C ASN A 54 -8.94 -10.83 1.71
N ASP A 55 -8.71 -9.56 1.37
CA ASP A 55 -9.59 -8.43 1.63
C ASP A 55 -10.12 -8.37 3.07
N THR A 56 -9.21 -8.53 4.02
CA THR A 56 -9.56 -8.51 5.45
C THR A 56 -9.88 -7.09 5.94
N ASP A 57 -10.45 -6.99 7.14
CA ASP A 57 -10.80 -5.71 7.76
C ASP A 57 -9.58 -4.79 7.98
N LYS A 58 -8.36 -5.35 7.98
CA LYS A 58 -7.10 -4.61 8.15
C LYS A 58 -6.65 -3.88 6.88
N VAL A 59 -7.22 -4.21 5.72
CA VAL A 59 -6.76 -3.70 4.42
C VAL A 59 -6.83 -2.18 4.34
N ASP A 60 -7.91 -1.59 4.86
CA ASP A 60 -8.09 -0.13 4.78
C ASP A 60 -7.02 0.59 5.61
N GLU A 61 -6.69 0.06 6.80
CA GLU A 61 -5.63 0.60 7.65
C GLU A 61 -4.23 0.45 7.02
N ILE A 62 -3.94 -0.72 6.44
CA ILE A 62 -2.67 -0.99 5.75
C ILE A 62 -2.49 0.00 4.60
N LEU A 63 -3.48 0.12 3.72
CA LEU A 63 -3.39 0.98 2.54
C LEU A 63 -3.30 2.47 2.91
N ASP A 64 -4.08 2.92 3.90
CA ASP A 64 -4.03 4.30 4.38
C ASP A 64 -2.66 4.64 5.00
N LYS A 65 -2.09 3.77 5.84
CA LYS A 65 -0.75 3.99 6.40
C LYS A 65 0.33 4.04 5.32
N LEU A 66 0.32 3.11 4.37
CA LEU A 66 1.30 3.07 3.28
C LEU A 66 1.18 4.29 2.35
N ASP A 67 -0.05 4.75 2.09
CA ASP A 67 -0.32 5.97 1.33
C ASP A 67 0.18 7.23 2.05
N ARG A 68 -0.05 7.32 3.37
CA ARG A 68 0.46 8.42 4.22
C ARG A 68 1.99 8.44 4.28
N LEU A 69 2.64 7.27 4.25
CA LEU A 69 4.10 7.15 4.11
C LEU A 69 4.60 7.51 2.71
N GLY A 70 3.70 7.76 1.76
CA GLY A 70 4.03 8.10 0.38
C GLY A 70 4.48 6.91 -0.47
N LEU A 71 4.33 5.68 0.03
CA LEU A 71 4.78 4.49 -0.68
C LEU A 71 3.87 4.13 -1.85
N LEU A 72 2.56 4.40 -1.75
CA LEU A 72 1.57 4.05 -2.78
C LEU A 72 1.37 5.11 -3.86
N LYS A 73 2.17 6.18 -3.87
CA LYS A 73 2.04 7.27 -4.84
C LYS A 73 2.75 6.92 -6.13
N GLU A 74 2.17 7.30 -7.26
CA GLU A 74 2.93 7.34 -8.51
C GLU A 74 3.99 8.44 -8.39
N HIS A 75 5.25 8.12 -8.71
CA HIS A 75 6.22 9.14 -9.09
C HIS A 75 5.75 9.77 -10.40
N THR A 76 4.82 10.73 -10.33
CA THR A 76 4.82 11.79 -11.33
C THR A 76 6.14 12.49 -11.14
N GLU A 77 7.07 12.31 -12.08
CA GLU A 77 8.28 13.12 -12.16
C GLU A 77 7.89 14.57 -11.87
N ASP A 78 8.53 15.18 -10.87
CA ASP A 78 8.49 16.61 -10.67
C ASP A 78 9.07 17.24 -11.94
N GLN A 79 8.20 17.54 -12.91
CA GLN A 79 8.52 18.36 -14.07
C GLN A 79 8.62 19.81 -13.62
N HIS A 80 9.56 20.10 -12.73
CA HIS A 80 10.05 21.44 -12.41
C HIS A 80 11.58 21.42 -12.51
N GLY A 81 12.06 21.95 -13.62
CA GLY A 81 13.47 22.13 -13.97
C GLY A 81 13.61 22.44 -15.44
#